data_AF-A0A372K502-F1
#
_entry.id   AF-A0A372K502-F1
#
_cell.length_a   1.000
_cell.length_b   1.000
_cell.length_c   1.000
_cell.angle_alpha   90.00
_cell.angle_beta   90.00
_cell.angle_gamma   90.00
#
_symmetry.space_group_name_H-M   'P 1'
#
loop_
_entity.id
_entity.type
_entity.pdbx_description
1 polymer ?
#
loop_
_entity_poly.entity_id
_entity_poly.type
_entity_poly.pdbx_seq_one_letter_code
_entity_poly.pdbx_strand_id
1 'polypeptide(L)'
;MIRVRPALLLAIMATGTAISMSVIAGWQRSGWLAERLVWVAIGVVLVTGAHLLPALCRSAPLSGRVVGAVLWLGCMGAASYGHATFFLLSQLHAGELRVSSVPVARIPTHRELTTVMADRASFAMELARADARRCTRDCPAWQTRRTSLAARLDALDAEAADVRRYHAIEDGNAARRVTARGDPVTARLASLCGIADAGLDLFTGLAFAAVLEGVACLLWWVALIPQAQTSSVTDRHRGAHGVTAGTTSVTTPARSPAPAAVQSTAPSVVTPTGPLPESDIARLRRDIESGAIKPTVAGIRQHLGCSQAKASALRRQLADLTA
;
A
#
# COMPACT_ATOMS: atom_id res chain seq x y z
N MET A 1 30.29 16.74 4.72
CA MET A 1 28.82 16.55 4.91
C MET A 1 28.39 15.42 3.99
N ILE A 2 27.99 14.28 4.57
CA ILE A 2 27.54 13.12 3.80
C ILE A 2 26.30 13.54 3.02
N ARG A 3 26.39 13.63 1.70
CA ARG A 3 25.23 13.95 0.84
C ARG A 3 24.36 12.71 0.79
N VAL A 4 23.57 12.51 1.84
CA VAL A 4 22.71 11.33 1.96
C VAL A 4 21.70 11.38 0.81
N ARG A 5 21.65 10.32 -0.01
CA ARG A 5 20.69 10.20 -1.10
C ARG A 5 19.33 9.89 -0.46
N PRO A 6 18.31 10.77 -0.55
CA PRO A 6 17.02 10.52 0.09
C PRO A 6 16.36 9.22 -0.41
N ALA A 7 16.54 8.89 -1.70
CA ALA A 7 16.06 7.62 -2.27
C ALA A 7 16.70 6.39 -1.61
N LEU A 8 17.98 6.46 -1.24
CA LEU A 8 18.67 5.34 -0.57
C LEU A 8 18.16 5.15 0.86
N LEU A 9 17.94 6.23 1.60
CA LEU A 9 17.36 6.16 2.94
C LEU A 9 15.96 5.55 2.90
N LEU A 10 15.11 6.02 1.98
CA LEU A 10 13.76 5.50 1.81
C LEU A 10 13.77 4.02 1.39
N ALA A 11 14.70 3.62 0.50
CA ALA A 11 14.86 2.22 0.09
C ALA A 11 15.23 1.31 1.27
N ILE A 12 16.17 1.74 2.12
CA ILE A 12 16.57 1.02 3.34
C ILE A 12 15.39 0.89 4.30
N MET A 13 14.66 1.98 4.55
CA MET A 13 13.50 1.97 5.43
C MET A 13 12.40 1.03 4.91
N ALA A 14 12.05 1.12 3.62
CA ALA A 14 11.05 0.25 3.01
C ALA A 14 11.46 -1.24 3.08
N THR A 15 12.73 -1.54 2.82
CA THR A 15 13.28 -2.90 2.93
C THR A 15 13.30 -3.39 4.37
N GLY A 16 13.63 -2.53 5.33
CA GLY A 16 13.57 -2.86 6.76
C GLY A 16 12.15 -3.20 7.22
N THR A 17 11.14 -2.46 6.75
CA THR A 17 9.73 -2.76 7.02
C THR A 17 9.33 -4.11 6.42
N ALA A 18 9.67 -4.36 5.16
CA ALA A 18 9.39 -5.63 4.47
C ALA A 18 10.06 -6.84 5.15
N ILE A 19 11.31 -6.68 5.58
CA ILE A 19 12.03 -7.71 6.36
C ILE A 19 11.32 -7.95 7.69
N SER A 20 10.95 -6.89 8.42
CA SER A 20 10.26 -7.02 9.70
C SER A 20 8.94 -7.80 9.58
N MET A 21 8.14 -7.49 8.54
CA MET A 21 6.90 -8.23 8.24
C MET A 21 7.21 -9.71 7.94
N SER A 22 8.23 -9.98 7.12
CA SER A 22 8.63 -11.35 6.78
C SER A 22 9.15 -12.13 7.98
N VAL A 23 9.86 -11.48 8.91
CA VAL A 23 10.36 -12.09 10.15
C VAL A 23 9.19 -12.50 11.02
N ILE A 24 8.24 -11.60 11.25
CA ILE A 24 7.06 -11.89 12.08
C ILE A 24 6.23 -13.01 11.44
N ALA A 25 6.01 -12.97 10.13
CA ALA A 25 5.29 -14.01 9.40
C ALA A 25 6.00 -15.38 9.48
N GLY A 26 7.32 -15.41 9.28
CA GLY A 26 8.12 -16.63 9.34
C GLY A 26 8.18 -17.24 10.73
N TRP A 27 8.19 -16.39 11.77
CA TRP A 27 8.22 -16.83 13.16
C TRP A 27 6.94 -17.58 13.57
N GLN A 28 5.80 -17.22 13.00
CA GLN A 28 4.50 -17.83 13.32
C GLN A 28 4.26 -19.19 12.65
N ARG A 29 5.08 -19.57 11.64
CA ARG A 29 4.83 -20.77 10.82
C ARG A 29 5.33 -22.09 11.40
N SER A 30 6.13 -22.07 12.46
CA SER A 30 6.77 -23.29 12.99
C SER A 30 6.78 -23.37 14.51
N GLY A 31 6.72 -24.60 15.01
CA GLY A 31 6.75 -24.90 16.44
C GLY A 31 8.17 -24.90 17.02
N TRP A 32 9.18 -25.23 16.21
CA TRP A 32 10.57 -25.40 16.64
C TRP A 32 11.43 -24.17 16.32
N LEU A 33 12.38 -23.83 17.19
CA LEU A 33 13.26 -22.66 17.00
C LEU A 33 14.11 -22.74 15.73
N ALA A 34 14.64 -23.92 15.41
CA ALA A 34 15.46 -24.12 14.21
C ALA A 34 14.66 -23.85 12.92
N GLU A 35 13.43 -24.35 12.85
CA GLU A 35 12.52 -24.12 11.72
C GLU A 35 12.19 -22.63 11.56
N ARG A 36 11.96 -21.92 12.68
CA ARG A 36 11.69 -20.47 12.66
C ARG A 36 12.85 -19.69 12.07
N LEU A 37 14.08 -20.00 12.49
CA LEU A 37 15.27 -19.32 11.97
C LEU A 37 15.45 -19.56 10.47
N VAL A 38 15.17 -20.77 9.98
CA VAL A 38 15.21 -21.09 8.54
C VAL A 38 14.15 -20.30 7.78
N TRP A 39 12.91 -20.24 8.28
CA TRP A 39 11.85 -19.45 7.66
C TRP A 39 12.16 -17.95 7.62
N VAL A 40 12.77 -17.41 8.69
CA VAL A 40 13.23 -16.02 8.73
C VAL A 40 14.32 -15.77 7.69
N ALA A 41 15.34 -16.64 7.62
CA ALA A 41 16.43 -16.51 6.66
C ALA A 41 15.93 -16.55 5.20
N ILE A 42 15.04 -17.49 4.88
CA ILE A 42 14.40 -17.59 3.56
C ILE A 42 13.65 -16.29 3.25
N GLY A 43 12.85 -15.78 4.19
CA GLY A 43 12.12 -14.54 4.04
C GLY A 43 13.01 -13.33 3.72
N VAL A 44 14.12 -13.18 4.47
CA VAL A 44 15.09 -12.08 4.25
C VAL A 44 15.71 -12.18 2.86
N VAL A 45 16.09 -13.37 2.41
CA VAL A 45 16.65 -13.59 1.06
C VAL A 45 15.64 -13.25 -0.01
N LEU A 46 14.38 -13.68 0.14
CA LEU A 46 13.31 -13.39 -0.81
C LEU A 46 13.02 -11.88 -0.93
N VAL A 47 12.91 -11.16 0.19
CA VAL A 47 12.69 -9.71 0.21
C VAL A 47 13.86 -8.96 -0.39
N THR A 48 15.09 -9.32 -0.01
CA THR A 48 16.30 -8.67 -0.54
C THR A 48 16.42 -8.94 -2.05
N GLY A 49 16.14 -10.17 -2.49
CA GLY A 49 16.09 -10.53 -3.91
C GLY A 49 15.04 -9.72 -4.67
N ALA A 50 13.81 -9.64 -4.15
CA ALA A 50 12.72 -8.88 -4.74
C ALA A 50 13.10 -7.41 -4.99
N HIS A 51 13.72 -6.77 -3.98
CA HIS A 51 14.08 -5.35 -4.03
C HIS A 51 15.31 -5.04 -4.88
N LEU A 52 16.37 -5.88 -4.83
CA LEU A 52 17.65 -5.58 -5.47
C LEU A 52 17.80 -6.16 -6.89
N LEU A 53 17.16 -7.30 -7.21
CA LEU A 53 17.31 -7.95 -8.52
C LEU A 53 16.96 -7.02 -9.71
N PRO A 54 15.89 -6.19 -9.66
CA PRO A 54 15.59 -5.28 -10.76
C PRO A 54 16.78 -4.36 -11.06
N ALA A 55 17.34 -3.73 -10.03
CA ALA A 55 18.42 -2.77 -10.18
C ALA A 55 19.73 -3.44 -10.66
N LEU A 56 20.05 -4.63 -10.14
CA LEU A 56 21.26 -5.37 -10.46
C LEU A 56 21.26 -5.95 -11.88
N CYS A 57 20.11 -6.46 -12.35
CA CYS A 57 19.99 -7.05 -13.67
C CYS A 57 19.86 -6.01 -14.80
N ARG A 58 19.78 -4.71 -14.49
CA ARG A 58 19.58 -3.63 -15.47
C ARG A 58 20.63 -3.59 -16.58
N SER A 59 21.90 -3.85 -16.24
CA SER A 59 23.04 -3.82 -17.17
C SER A 59 23.40 -5.18 -17.76
N ALA A 60 22.63 -6.23 -17.45
CA ALA A 60 22.89 -7.59 -17.94
C ALA A 60 22.50 -7.75 -19.43
N PRO A 61 23.11 -8.71 -20.15
CA PRO A 61 22.65 -9.10 -21.49
C PRO A 61 21.20 -9.64 -21.44
N LEU A 62 20.52 -9.68 -22.59
CA LEU A 62 19.10 -10.07 -22.69
C LEU A 62 18.77 -11.40 -22.00
N SER A 63 19.62 -12.42 -22.15
CA SER A 63 19.45 -13.72 -21.47
C SER A 63 19.50 -13.57 -19.95
N GLY A 64 20.48 -12.84 -19.42
CA GLY A 64 20.59 -12.54 -18.00
C GLY A 64 19.41 -11.71 -17.47
N ARG A 65 18.84 -10.82 -18.28
CA ARG A 65 17.63 -10.06 -17.93
C ARG A 65 16.39 -10.94 -17.83
N VAL A 66 16.23 -11.93 -18.71
CA VAL A 66 15.12 -12.89 -18.64
C VAL A 66 15.23 -13.74 -17.38
N VAL A 67 16.40 -14.31 -17.10
CA VAL A 67 16.63 -15.10 -15.88
C VAL A 67 16.40 -14.26 -14.63
N GLY A 68 16.92 -13.03 -14.61
CA GLY A 68 16.71 -12.08 -13.51
C GLY A 68 15.24 -11.71 -13.32
N ALA A 69 14.49 -11.53 -14.41
CA ALA A 69 13.05 -11.25 -14.36
C ALA A 69 12.24 -12.42 -13.80
N VAL A 70 12.57 -13.66 -14.18
CA VAL A 70 11.90 -14.87 -13.64
C VAL A 70 12.20 -15.02 -12.15
N LEU A 71 13.46 -14.87 -11.74
CA LEU A 71 13.83 -14.94 -10.33
C LEU A 71 13.16 -13.82 -9.52
N TRP A 72 13.12 -12.60 -10.07
CA TRP A 72 12.43 -11.47 -9.47
C TRP A 72 10.94 -11.74 -9.29
N LEU A 73 10.24 -12.28 -10.30
CA LEU A 73 8.83 -12.65 -10.17
C LEU A 73 8.61 -13.69 -9.07
N GLY A 74 9.50 -14.68 -8.95
CA GLY A 74 9.45 -15.67 -7.87
C GLY A 74 9.64 -15.04 -6.49
N CYS A 75 10.64 -14.18 -6.34
CA CYS A 75 10.90 -13.44 -5.09
C CYS A 75 9.72 -12.54 -4.71
N MET A 76 9.20 -11.76 -5.67
CA MET A 76 8.02 -10.91 -5.49
C MET A 76 6.78 -11.71 -5.08
N GLY A 77 6.50 -12.82 -5.77
CA GLY A 77 5.37 -13.69 -5.46
C GLY A 77 5.46 -14.26 -4.04
N ALA A 78 6.63 -14.76 -3.65
CA ALA A 78 6.82 -15.35 -2.33
C ALA A 78 6.83 -14.30 -1.20
N ALA A 79 7.46 -13.13 -1.42
CA ALA A 79 7.47 -12.02 -0.47
C ALA A 79 6.05 -11.46 -0.27
N SER A 80 5.34 -11.18 -1.36
CA SER A 80 3.97 -10.66 -1.32
C SER A 80 3.01 -11.65 -0.64
N TYR A 81 3.13 -12.95 -0.89
CA TYR A 81 2.37 -13.97 -0.16
C TYR A 81 2.68 -13.98 1.35
N GLY A 82 3.96 -13.85 1.73
CA GLY A 82 4.39 -13.75 3.12
C GLY A 82 3.80 -12.52 3.83
N HIS A 83 3.82 -11.37 3.17
CA HIS A 83 3.24 -10.13 3.70
C HIS A 83 1.72 -10.16 3.75
N ALA A 84 1.05 -10.68 2.72
CA ALA A 84 -0.39 -10.88 2.72
C ALA A 84 -0.82 -11.76 3.90
N THR A 85 -0.04 -12.81 4.20
CA THR A 85 -0.25 -13.65 5.39
C THR A 85 -0.11 -12.82 6.68
N PHE A 86 0.91 -11.97 6.80
CA PHE A 86 1.07 -11.07 7.95
C PHE A 86 -0.13 -10.12 8.12
N PHE A 87 -0.60 -9.51 7.03
CA PHE A 87 -1.77 -8.62 7.07
C PHE A 87 -3.03 -9.36 7.50
N LEU A 88 -3.27 -10.56 6.95
CA LEU A 88 -4.42 -11.39 7.31
C LEU A 88 -4.38 -11.77 8.80
N LEU A 89 -3.23 -12.23 9.30
CA LEU A 89 -3.06 -12.59 10.70
C LEU A 89 -3.22 -11.37 11.63
N SER A 90 -2.76 -10.20 11.20
CA SER A 90 -2.94 -8.94 11.93
C SER A 90 -4.41 -8.55 12.00
N GLN A 91 -5.16 -8.68 10.89
CA GLN A 91 -6.60 -8.44 10.85
C GLN A 91 -7.37 -9.43 11.73
N LEU A 92 -7.00 -10.71 11.70
CA LEU A 92 -7.58 -11.73 12.58
C LEU A 92 -7.35 -11.40 14.06
N HIS A 93 -6.13 -10.99 14.42
CA HIS A 93 -5.81 -10.60 15.80
C HIS A 93 -6.60 -9.35 16.23
N ALA A 94 -6.72 -8.35 15.36
CA ALA A 94 -7.58 -7.19 15.62
C ALA A 94 -9.06 -7.58 15.72
N GLY A 95 -9.52 -8.57 14.94
CA GLY A 95 -10.84 -9.17 15.05
C GLY A 95 -11.07 -9.82 16.43
N GLU A 96 -10.11 -10.60 16.92
CA GLU A 96 -10.20 -11.22 18.26
C GLU A 96 -10.27 -10.18 19.37
N LEU A 97 -9.47 -9.12 19.30
CA LEU A 97 -9.53 -8.03 20.27
C LEU A 97 -10.89 -7.35 20.28
N ARG A 98 -11.51 -7.16 19.11
CA ARG A 98 -12.88 -6.61 19.00
C ARG A 98 -13.93 -7.57 19.55
N VAL A 99 -13.78 -8.87 19.35
CA VAL A 99 -14.67 -9.88 19.95
C VAL A 99 -14.57 -9.87 21.47
N SER A 100 -13.35 -9.73 22.01
CA SER A 100 -13.12 -9.72 23.46
C SER A 100 -13.77 -8.54 24.19
N SER A 101 -14.02 -7.42 23.49
CA SER A 101 -14.67 -6.24 24.04
C SER A 101 -16.20 -6.23 23.88
N VAL A 102 -16.78 -7.22 23.18
CA VAL A 102 -18.24 -7.31 23.03
C VAL A 102 -18.88 -7.67 24.37
N PRO A 103 -19.80 -6.83 24.90
CA PRO A 103 -20.54 -7.18 26.10
C PRO A 103 -21.48 -8.34 25.81
N VAL A 104 -21.37 -9.41 26.61
CA VAL A 104 -22.19 -10.62 26.49
C VAL A 104 -23.22 -10.61 27.61
N ALA A 105 -24.50 -10.75 27.26
CA ALA A 105 -25.54 -10.96 28.26
C ALA A 105 -25.32 -12.33 28.91
N ARG A 106 -25.13 -12.37 30.23
CA ARG A 106 -24.96 -13.62 30.97
C ARG A 106 -26.30 -14.33 31.11
N ILE A 107 -26.30 -15.62 30.80
CA ILE A 107 -27.46 -16.49 30.93
C ILE A 107 -27.28 -17.34 32.20
N PRO A 108 -28.29 -17.44 33.07
CA PRO A 108 -28.27 -18.38 34.18
C PRO A 108 -28.13 -19.84 33.72
N THR A 109 -27.59 -20.70 34.57
CA THR A 109 -27.61 -22.14 34.32
C THR A 109 -29.06 -22.62 34.23
N HIS A 110 -29.42 -23.24 33.11
CA HIS A 110 -30.77 -23.72 32.83
C HIS A 110 -30.72 -25.18 32.34
N ARG A 111 -31.85 -25.87 32.44
CA ARG A 111 -31.99 -27.23 31.91
C ARG A 111 -32.11 -27.20 30.39
N GLU A 112 -31.69 -28.29 29.74
CA GLU A 112 -31.82 -28.43 28.30
C GLU A 112 -33.29 -28.43 27.89
N LEU A 113 -33.62 -27.72 26.81
CA LEU A 113 -34.99 -27.62 26.32
C LEU A 113 -35.63 -28.99 26.03
N THR A 114 -34.85 -29.94 25.52
CA THR A 114 -35.33 -31.30 25.22
C THR A 114 -35.78 -32.03 26.49
N THR A 115 -35.06 -31.87 27.59
CA THR A 115 -35.39 -32.45 28.90
C THR A 115 -36.68 -31.82 29.43
N VAL A 116 -36.81 -30.49 29.38
CA VAL A 116 -38.03 -29.78 29.80
C VAL A 116 -39.26 -30.21 28.97
N MET A 117 -39.09 -30.41 27.66
CA MET A 117 -40.16 -30.89 26.78
C MET A 117 -40.53 -32.35 27.02
N ALA A 118 -39.56 -33.22 27.34
CA ALA A 118 -39.82 -34.61 27.71
C ALA A 118 -40.63 -34.71 29.01
N ASP A 119 -40.28 -33.91 30.02
CA ASP A 119 -41.02 -33.82 31.27
C ASP A 119 -42.44 -33.29 31.03
N ARG A 120 -42.57 -32.22 30.23
CA ARG A 120 -43.89 -31.66 29.85
C ARG A 120 -44.78 -32.72 29.20
N ALA A 121 -44.25 -33.48 28.24
CA ALA A 121 -45.01 -34.54 27.57
C ALA A 121 -45.48 -35.62 28.54
N SER A 122 -44.62 -36.00 29.50
CA SER A 122 -44.93 -37.00 30.53
C SER A 122 -46.06 -36.54 31.45
N PHE A 123 -45.98 -35.30 31.97
CA PHE A 123 -47.03 -34.74 32.83
C PHE A 123 -48.33 -34.45 32.08
N ALA A 124 -48.27 -34.09 30.80
CA ALA A 124 -49.46 -33.86 29.97
C ALA A 124 -50.23 -35.16 29.76
N MET A 125 -49.50 -36.26 29.52
CA MET A 125 -50.08 -37.60 29.43
C MET A 125 -50.71 -38.05 30.76
N GLU A 126 -50.07 -37.77 31.90
CA GLU A 126 -50.65 -38.06 33.22
C GLU A 126 -51.93 -37.26 33.49
N LEU A 127 -51.95 -35.97 33.16
CA LEU A 127 -53.14 -35.14 33.29
C LEU A 127 -54.27 -35.64 32.40
N ALA A 128 -54.00 -35.96 31.13
CA ALA A 128 -54.99 -36.51 30.20
C ALA A 128 -55.58 -37.84 30.72
N ARG A 129 -54.75 -38.71 31.30
CA ARG A 129 -55.21 -39.96 31.94
C ARG A 129 -56.06 -39.70 33.19
N ALA A 130 -55.75 -38.64 33.95
CA ALA A 130 -56.56 -38.25 35.09
C ALA A 130 -57.93 -37.75 34.63
N ASP A 131 -57.97 -36.86 33.62
CA ASP A 131 -59.21 -36.29 33.07
C ASP A 131 -60.15 -37.32 32.43
N ALA A 132 -59.61 -38.38 31.83
CA ALA A 132 -60.42 -39.44 31.23
C ALA A 132 -61.21 -40.28 32.27
N ARG A 133 -60.82 -40.25 33.56
CA ARG A 133 -61.48 -41.02 34.62
C ARG A 133 -62.56 -40.19 35.30
N ARG A 134 -63.81 -40.68 35.31
CA ARG A 134 -64.89 -40.10 36.13
C ARG A 134 -64.66 -40.39 37.61
N CYS A 135 -64.86 -39.40 38.46
CA CYS A 135 -64.79 -39.60 39.91
C CYS A 135 -65.99 -40.42 40.40
N THR A 136 -65.71 -41.56 41.03
CA THR A 136 -66.73 -42.41 41.69
C THR A 136 -66.58 -42.44 43.21
N ARG A 137 -65.39 -42.15 43.75
CA ARG A 137 -65.09 -42.03 45.19
C ARG A 137 -63.91 -41.06 45.39
N ASP A 138 -63.87 -40.33 46.51
CA ASP A 138 -62.79 -39.38 46.89
C ASP A 138 -62.51 -38.25 45.88
N CYS A 139 -63.56 -37.60 45.38
CA CYS A 139 -63.45 -36.51 44.41
C CYS A 139 -62.58 -35.32 44.85
N PRO A 140 -62.56 -34.92 46.15
CA PRO A 140 -61.64 -33.88 46.58
C PRO A 140 -60.17 -34.25 46.36
N ALA A 141 -59.76 -35.49 46.67
CA ALA A 141 -58.40 -35.95 46.49
C ALA A 141 -58.02 -36.07 45.00
N TRP A 142 -58.94 -36.59 44.18
CA TRP A 142 -58.77 -36.64 42.72
C TRP A 142 -58.62 -35.25 42.11
N GLN A 143 -59.43 -34.29 42.56
CA GLN A 143 -59.39 -32.91 42.08
C GLN A 143 -58.09 -32.20 42.47
N THR A 144 -57.58 -32.42 43.68
CA THR A 144 -56.26 -31.92 44.12
C THR A 144 -55.12 -32.49 43.28
N ARG A 145 -55.16 -33.78 42.92
CA ARG A 145 -54.15 -34.36 42.03
C ARG A 145 -54.19 -33.73 40.64
N ARG A 146 -55.40 -33.49 40.11
CA ARG A 146 -55.57 -32.85 38.81
C ARG A 146 -55.02 -31.43 38.79
N THR A 147 -55.36 -30.62 39.79
CA THR A 147 -54.85 -29.25 39.91
C THR A 147 -53.34 -29.23 40.10
N SER A 148 -52.77 -30.17 40.85
CA SER A 148 -51.31 -30.31 40.99
C SER A 148 -50.60 -30.64 39.67
N LEU A 149 -51.16 -31.55 38.86
CA LEU A 149 -50.60 -31.88 37.54
C LEU A 149 -50.71 -30.69 36.57
N ALA A 150 -51.84 -29.99 36.57
CA ALA A 150 -52.02 -28.77 35.78
C ALA A 150 -51.01 -27.69 36.18
N ALA A 151 -50.84 -27.43 37.48
CA ALA A 151 -49.86 -26.46 37.97
C ALA A 151 -48.41 -26.83 37.61
N ARG A 152 -48.06 -28.13 37.58
CA ARG A 152 -46.75 -28.59 37.11
C ARG A 152 -46.54 -28.35 35.62
N LEU A 153 -47.57 -28.54 34.80
CA LEU A 153 -47.51 -28.22 33.37
C LEU A 153 -47.34 -26.73 33.14
N ASP A 154 -48.08 -25.88 33.86
CA ASP A 154 -47.94 -24.43 33.77
C ASP A 154 -46.50 -23.98 34.15
N ALA A 155 -45.91 -24.61 35.17
CA ALA A 155 -44.53 -24.37 35.57
C ALA A 155 -43.52 -24.80 34.48
N LEU A 156 -43.71 -25.97 33.86
CA LEU A 156 -42.85 -26.45 32.77
C LEU A 156 -42.99 -25.59 31.50
N ASP A 157 -44.18 -25.03 31.26
CA ASP A 157 -44.43 -24.11 30.15
C ASP A 157 -43.72 -22.78 30.35
N ALA A 158 -43.73 -22.26 31.58
CA ALA A 158 -42.93 -21.09 31.95
C ALA A 158 -41.42 -21.36 31.81
N GLU A 159 -40.93 -22.49 32.32
CA GLU A 159 -39.52 -22.89 32.18
C GLU A 159 -39.12 -23.01 30.71
N ALA A 160 -39.96 -23.61 29.86
CA ALA A 160 -39.71 -23.72 28.43
C ALA A 160 -39.66 -22.37 27.71
N ALA A 161 -40.52 -21.42 28.10
CA ALA A 161 -40.51 -20.07 27.56
C ALA A 161 -39.23 -19.32 27.94
N ASP A 162 -38.76 -19.49 29.18
CA ASP A 162 -37.50 -18.90 29.65
C ASP A 162 -36.29 -19.51 28.92
N VAL A 163 -36.24 -20.83 28.78
CA VAL A 163 -35.16 -21.51 28.03
C VAL A 163 -35.11 -21.03 26.56
N ARG A 164 -36.26 -20.86 25.91
CA ARG A 164 -36.30 -20.29 24.53
C ARG A 164 -35.81 -18.84 24.49
N ARG A 165 -36.15 -18.02 25.50
CA ARG A 165 -35.64 -16.66 25.61
C ARG A 165 -34.13 -16.66 25.78
N TYR A 166 -33.58 -17.59 26.56
CA TYR A 166 -32.15 -17.75 26.73
C TYR A 166 -31.43 -18.15 25.45
N HIS A 167 -31.98 -19.11 24.68
CA HIS A 167 -31.43 -19.43 23.36
C HIS A 167 -31.41 -18.21 22.43
N ALA A 168 -32.48 -17.41 22.39
CA ALA A 168 -32.49 -16.19 21.58
C ALA A 168 -31.42 -15.16 22.02
N ILE A 169 -31.13 -15.08 23.33
CA ILE A 169 -30.04 -14.24 23.85
C ILE A 169 -28.68 -14.82 23.45
N GLU A 170 -28.50 -16.14 23.51
CA GLU A 170 -27.27 -16.83 23.11
C GLU A 170 -26.99 -16.66 21.62
N ASP A 171 -27.99 -16.87 20.77
CA ASP A 171 -27.93 -16.63 19.33
C ASP A 171 -27.62 -15.17 19.02
N GLY A 172 -28.26 -14.24 19.74
CA GLY A 172 -27.99 -12.81 19.64
C GLY A 172 -26.55 -12.46 20.05
N ASN A 173 -26.03 -13.08 21.12
CA ASN A 173 -24.64 -12.93 21.55
C ASN A 173 -23.68 -13.49 20.49
N ALA A 174 -23.96 -14.66 19.92
CA ALA A 174 -23.16 -15.27 18.87
C ALA A 174 -23.11 -14.38 17.62
N ALA A 175 -24.26 -13.86 17.17
CA ALA A 175 -24.35 -12.95 16.03
C ALA A 175 -23.56 -11.65 16.24
N ARG A 176 -23.61 -11.07 17.47
CA ARG A 176 -22.79 -9.89 17.82
C ARG A 176 -21.30 -10.18 17.74
N ARG A 177 -20.85 -11.35 18.22
CA ARG A 177 -19.44 -11.74 18.13
C ARG A 177 -18.98 -11.94 16.68
N VAL A 178 -19.79 -12.59 15.85
CA VAL A 178 -19.50 -12.74 14.41
C VAL A 178 -19.36 -11.38 13.75
N THR A 179 -20.30 -10.46 14.03
CA THR A 179 -20.27 -9.10 13.48
C THR A 179 -19.04 -8.30 13.94
N ALA A 180 -18.67 -8.41 15.22
CA ALA A 180 -17.51 -7.70 15.77
C ALA A 180 -16.16 -8.20 15.22
N ARG A 181 -16.10 -9.45 14.74
CA ARG A 181 -14.89 -10.09 14.22
C ARG A 181 -14.46 -9.53 12.87
N GLY A 182 -15.40 -9.20 11.99
CA GLY A 182 -15.14 -8.71 10.63
C GLY A 182 -14.66 -7.25 10.61
N ASP A 183 -13.79 -6.88 9.67
CA ASP A 183 -13.45 -5.47 9.43
C ASP A 183 -14.67 -4.76 8.78
N PRO A 184 -15.20 -3.67 9.39
CA PRO A 184 -16.36 -2.96 8.84
C PRO A 184 -16.11 -2.41 7.43
N VAL A 185 -14.86 -2.11 7.06
CA VAL A 185 -14.52 -1.61 5.72
C VAL A 185 -14.55 -2.74 4.70
N THR A 186 -13.96 -3.90 5.01
CA THR A 186 -13.96 -5.05 4.09
C THR A 186 -15.35 -5.64 3.94
N ALA A 187 -16.12 -5.74 5.03
CA ALA A 187 -17.52 -6.18 4.98
C ALA A 187 -18.40 -5.29 4.07
N ARG A 188 -18.19 -3.97 4.09
CA ARG A 188 -18.88 -3.04 3.20
C ARG A 188 -18.46 -3.22 1.75
N LEU A 189 -17.16 -3.36 1.48
CA LEU A 189 -16.68 -3.64 0.12
C LEU A 189 -17.20 -4.99 -0.40
N ALA A 190 -17.19 -6.04 0.42
CA ALA A 190 -17.67 -7.36 0.03
C ALA A 190 -19.15 -7.34 -0.36
N SER A 191 -19.97 -6.63 0.42
CA SER A 191 -21.40 -6.45 0.12
C SER A 191 -21.66 -5.69 -1.20
N LEU A 192 -20.77 -4.77 -1.57
CA LEU A 192 -20.87 -4.01 -2.82
C LEU A 192 -20.35 -4.79 -4.02
N CYS A 193 -19.32 -5.61 -3.82
CA CYS A 193 -18.68 -6.37 -4.90
C CYS A 193 -19.27 -7.79 -5.09
N GLY A 194 -20.08 -8.30 -4.15
CA GLY A 194 -20.65 -9.65 -4.21
C GLY A 194 -19.61 -10.77 -4.08
N ILE A 195 -18.44 -10.48 -3.49
CA ILE A 195 -17.31 -11.42 -3.32
C ILE A 195 -17.33 -11.96 -1.89
N ALA A 196 -16.93 -13.22 -1.69
CA ALA A 196 -16.78 -13.81 -0.36
C ALA A 196 -15.75 -13.04 0.49
N ASP A 197 -16.09 -12.73 1.75
CA ASP A 197 -15.27 -11.93 2.68
C ASP A 197 -13.81 -12.42 2.78
N ALA A 198 -13.60 -13.74 2.86
CA ALA A 198 -12.27 -14.32 2.96
C ALA A 198 -11.37 -14.07 1.73
N GLY A 199 -11.98 -13.98 0.54
CA GLY A 199 -11.26 -13.66 -0.69
C GLY A 199 -10.86 -12.18 -0.74
N LEU A 200 -11.71 -11.30 -0.20
CA LEU A 200 -11.45 -9.87 -0.17
C LEU A 200 -10.33 -9.49 0.81
N ASP A 201 -10.29 -10.10 1.98
CA ASP A 201 -9.21 -9.86 2.95
C ASP A 201 -7.85 -10.31 2.38
N LEU A 202 -7.81 -11.48 1.72
CA LEU A 202 -6.62 -11.95 1.02
C LEU A 202 -6.20 -11.01 -0.12
N PHE A 203 -7.15 -10.58 -0.95
CA PHE A 203 -6.89 -9.66 -2.05
C PHE A 203 -6.37 -8.31 -1.55
N THR A 204 -6.97 -7.80 -0.49
CA THR A 204 -6.58 -6.52 0.15
C THR A 204 -5.17 -6.63 0.72
N GLY A 205 -4.86 -7.72 1.44
CA GLY A 205 -3.51 -7.99 1.93
C GLY A 205 -2.47 -8.11 0.81
N LEU A 206 -2.83 -8.78 -0.30
CA LEU A 206 -1.97 -8.90 -1.47
C LEU A 206 -1.76 -7.54 -2.18
N ALA A 207 -2.79 -6.72 -2.27
CA ALA A 207 -2.70 -5.38 -2.87
C ALA A 207 -1.78 -4.46 -2.05
N PHE A 208 -1.93 -4.43 -0.73
CA PHE A 208 -1.03 -3.67 0.14
C PHE A 208 0.42 -4.16 0.05
N ALA A 209 0.62 -5.49 0.03
CA ALA A 209 1.94 -6.08 -0.17
C ALA A 209 2.54 -5.68 -1.53
N ALA A 210 1.77 -5.76 -2.62
CA ALA A 210 2.23 -5.38 -3.96
C ALA A 210 2.64 -3.90 -4.04
N VAL A 211 1.89 -3.00 -3.40
CA VAL A 211 2.23 -1.56 -3.34
C VAL A 211 3.52 -1.35 -2.55
N LEU A 212 3.66 -1.98 -1.37
CA LEU A 212 4.86 -1.87 -0.54
C LEU A 212 6.11 -2.33 -1.29
N GLU A 213 6.04 -3.53 -1.87
CA GLU A 213 7.13 -4.15 -2.63
C GLU A 213 7.47 -3.34 -3.89
N GLY A 214 6.45 -2.85 -4.60
CA GLY A 214 6.63 -2.00 -5.79
C GLY A 214 7.35 -0.68 -5.46
N VAL A 215 6.95 -0.02 -4.37
CA VAL A 215 7.62 1.21 -3.90
C VAL A 215 9.07 0.92 -3.52
N ALA A 216 9.35 -0.17 -2.81
CA ALA A 216 10.71 -0.54 -2.42
C ALA A 216 11.60 -0.85 -3.64
N CYS A 217 11.08 -1.59 -4.62
CA CYS A 217 11.77 -1.88 -5.88
C CYS A 217 12.11 -0.60 -6.65
N LEU A 218 11.14 0.32 -6.78
CA LEU A 218 11.34 1.61 -7.44
C LEU A 218 12.41 2.45 -6.73
N LEU A 219 12.38 2.49 -5.40
CA LEU A 219 13.36 3.23 -4.60
C LEU A 219 14.78 2.67 -4.78
N TRP A 220 14.95 1.35 -4.78
CA TRP A 220 16.25 0.72 -5.07
C TRP A 220 16.71 0.95 -6.51
N TRP A 221 15.79 0.86 -7.47
CA TRP A 221 16.08 1.16 -8.87
C TRP A 221 16.62 2.59 -9.04
N VAL A 222 15.97 3.58 -8.43
CA VAL A 222 16.39 4.99 -8.48
C VAL A 222 17.67 5.23 -7.69
N ALA A 223 17.81 4.63 -6.50
CA ALA A 223 18.97 4.81 -5.63
C ALA A 223 20.28 4.32 -6.27
N LEU A 224 20.20 3.30 -7.11
CA LEU A 224 21.33 2.67 -7.81
C LEU A 224 21.58 3.24 -9.22
N ILE A 225 20.83 4.26 -9.66
CA ILE A 225 21.14 4.96 -10.91
C ILE A 225 22.53 5.62 -10.77
N PRO A 226 23.48 5.32 -11.67
CA PRO A 226 24.77 6.00 -11.68
C PRO A 226 24.53 7.50 -11.92
N GLN A 227 24.84 8.34 -10.92
CA GLN A 227 24.96 9.76 -11.20
C GLN A 227 26.25 9.94 -12.00
N ALA A 228 26.11 10.37 -13.25
CA ALA A 228 27.21 10.98 -13.97
C ALA A 228 27.75 12.06 -13.04
N GLN A 229 28.96 11.86 -12.53
CA GLN A 229 29.65 12.86 -11.75
C GLN A 229 29.70 14.09 -12.66
N THR A 230 28.97 15.14 -12.31
CA THR A 230 29.32 16.47 -12.76
C THR A 230 30.67 16.74 -12.15
N SER A 231 31.72 16.35 -12.87
CA SER A 231 33.09 16.75 -12.61
C SER A 231 33.03 18.26 -12.41
N SER A 232 33.27 18.70 -11.19
CA SER A 232 33.53 20.10 -10.89
C SER A 232 34.76 20.47 -11.70
N VAL A 233 34.55 21.02 -12.89
CA VAL A 233 35.55 21.79 -13.62
C VAL A 233 35.74 23.08 -12.81
N THR A 234 36.50 22.98 -11.73
CA THR A 234 37.05 24.12 -11.01
C THR A 234 38.41 23.74 -10.46
N ASP A 235 39.29 23.30 -11.36
CA ASP A 235 40.73 23.41 -11.16
C ASP A 235 41.41 23.73 -12.50
N ARG A 236 41.40 25.02 -12.87
CA ARG A 236 42.40 25.72 -13.71
C ARG A 236 41.99 27.16 -14.03
N HIS A 237 42.11 28.05 -13.06
CA HIS A 237 42.69 29.38 -13.25
C HIS A 237 42.92 30.01 -11.87
N ARG A 238 44.17 29.96 -11.39
CA ARG A 238 45.12 31.08 -11.49
C ARG A 238 44.99 32.04 -10.31
N GLY A 239 45.56 31.63 -9.18
CA GLY A 239 46.19 32.58 -8.26
C GLY A 239 47.56 32.93 -8.80
N ALA A 240 47.63 33.96 -9.66
CA ALA A 240 48.88 34.57 -10.08
C ALA A 240 48.86 36.04 -9.65
N HIS A 241 49.46 36.33 -8.50
CA HIS A 241 49.99 37.65 -8.16
C HIS A 241 51.33 37.47 -7.44
N GLY A 242 52.39 38.03 -8.02
CA GLY A 242 53.76 37.99 -7.50
C GLY A 242 54.72 38.57 -8.55
N VAL A 243 55.13 39.82 -8.32
CA VAL A 243 55.76 40.78 -9.24
C VAL A 243 57.28 40.61 -9.33
N THR A 244 57.85 41.14 -10.44
CA THR A 244 59.20 41.73 -10.65
C THR A 244 60.38 40.92 -11.25
N ALA A 245 60.82 41.48 -12.40
CA ALA A 245 62.20 41.77 -12.85
C ALA A 245 63.15 40.67 -13.36
N GLY A 246 63.66 40.89 -14.59
CA GLY A 246 65.09 40.68 -14.89
C GLY A 246 65.46 39.96 -16.20
N THR A 247 65.77 40.74 -17.25
CA THR A 247 67.04 40.67 -18.03
C THR A 247 67.24 39.62 -19.17
N THR A 248 67.13 40.15 -20.41
CA THR A 248 67.92 39.98 -21.67
C THR A 248 68.44 38.63 -22.19
N SER A 249 68.22 38.34 -23.49
CA SER A 249 69.24 38.32 -24.59
C SER A 249 68.62 37.79 -25.91
N VAL A 250 68.38 38.61 -26.95
CA VAL A 250 69.11 38.85 -28.24
C VAL A 250 69.45 37.60 -29.11
N THR A 251 68.84 37.49 -30.31
CA THR A 251 69.48 37.48 -31.67
C THR A 251 68.57 36.85 -32.76
N THR A 252 68.29 37.63 -33.81
CA THR A 252 67.55 37.43 -35.10
C THR A 252 68.49 36.87 -36.21
N PRO A 253 68.20 36.82 -37.55
CA PRO A 253 66.94 36.80 -38.36
C PRO A 253 66.97 35.85 -39.61
N ALA A 254 65.84 35.74 -40.34
CA ALA A 254 65.65 35.72 -41.83
C ALA A 254 64.41 34.89 -42.21
N ARG A 255 63.53 35.18 -43.18
CA ARG A 255 63.27 36.30 -44.09
C ARG A 255 61.85 36.08 -44.68
N SER A 256 61.06 37.16 -44.77
CA SER A 256 59.70 37.26 -45.38
C SER A 256 59.79 37.40 -46.92
N PRO A 257 58.69 37.33 -47.75
CA PRO A 257 57.54 38.23 -47.65
C PRO A 257 56.13 37.64 -47.95
N ALA A 258 55.15 38.38 -47.43
CA ALA A 258 53.68 38.33 -47.63
C ALA A 258 53.28 38.88 -49.04
N PRO A 259 52.00 39.20 -49.42
CA PRO A 259 50.86 39.62 -48.59
C PRO A 259 49.41 39.24 -49.00
N ALA A 260 48.47 39.40 -48.05
CA ALA A 260 47.10 39.99 -48.12
C ALA A 260 46.21 39.35 -47.03
N ALA A 261 46.06 39.94 -45.84
CA ALA A 261 45.02 40.94 -45.44
C ALA A 261 43.59 40.36 -45.57
N VAL A 262 42.75 40.24 -44.53
CA VAL A 262 42.27 41.23 -43.53
C VAL A 262 41.76 40.46 -42.28
N GLN A 263 42.32 40.67 -41.07
CA GLN A 263 41.73 41.29 -39.85
C GLN A 263 40.25 40.93 -39.55
N SER A 264 39.72 40.76 -38.35
CA SER A 264 40.08 40.81 -36.92
C SER A 264 38.72 40.51 -36.24
N THR A 265 38.51 39.78 -35.15
CA THR A 265 38.76 40.13 -33.74
C THR A 265 37.81 39.20 -32.96
N ALA A 266 38.27 38.51 -31.92
CA ALA A 266 37.38 38.13 -30.84
C ALA A 266 37.41 39.25 -29.79
N PRO A 267 36.31 39.48 -29.07
CA PRO A 267 36.48 39.46 -27.63
C PRO A 267 35.36 38.74 -26.88
N SER A 268 35.73 38.43 -25.65
CA SER A 268 34.99 37.70 -24.62
C SER A 268 33.92 38.56 -23.94
N VAL A 269 32.98 37.86 -23.27
CA VAL A 269 32.07 38.30 -22.20
C VAL A 269 30.93 39.25 -22.60
N VAL A 270 29.69 38.85 -22.28
CA VAL A 270 28.71 39.57 -21.43
C VAL A 270 27.33 38.93 -21.62
N THR A 271 26.78 38.44 -20.51
CA THR A 271 25.35 38.23 -20.28
C THR A 271 24.58 39.55 -20.43
N PRO A 272 23.45 39.58 -21.14
CA PRO A 272 22.37 40.48 -20.77
C PRO A 272 21.13 39.67 -20.40
N THR A 273 20.83 39.69 -19.10
CA THR A 273 19.45 39.66 -18.63
C THR A 273 18.79 40.94 -19.15
N GLY A 274 17.87 40.82 -20.12
CA GLY A 274 17.07 41.93 -20.65
C GLY A 274 16.01 41.41 -21.63
N PRO A 275 14.83 42.07 -21.76
CA PRO A 275 13.66 41.50 -22.43
C PRO A 275 13.86 41.40 -23.95
N LEU A 276 13.41 40.31 -24.57
CA LEU A 276 13.39 40.15 -26.03
C LEU A 276 12.44 41.16 -26.69
N PRO A 277 12.72 41.61 -27.94
CA PRO A 277 11.98 42.67 -28.60
C PRO A 277 10.52 42.28 -28.87
N GLU A 278 9.62 43.18 -28.48
CA GLU A 278 8.15 43.10 -28.58
C GLU A 278 7.64 42.77 -30.00
N SER A 279 8.47 43.02 -31.03
CA SER A 279 8.21 42.72 -32.43
C SER A 279 8.04 41.22 -32.74
N ASP A 280 8.74 40.34 -32.03
CA ASP A 280 8.70 38.89 -32.28
C ASP A 280 7.43 38.26 -31.67
N ILE A 281 6.96 38.83 -30.56
CA ILE A 281 5.72 38.43 -29.87
C ILE A 281 4.50 38.88 -30.68
N ALA A 282 4.52 40.12 -31.21
CA ALA A 282 3.45 40.65 -32.06
C ALA A 282 3.34 39.94 -33.42
N ARG A 283 4.45 39.39 -33.95
CA ARG A 283 4.43 38.54 -35.14
C ARG A 283 3.86 37.16 -34.82
N LEU A 284 4.28 36.54 -33.71
CA LEU A 284 3.78 35.24 -33.28
C LEU A 284 2.27 35.25 -32.96
N ARG A 285 1.76 36.34 -32.38
CA ARG A 285 0.32 36.54 -32.13
C ARG A 285 -0.49 36.55 -33.43
N ARG A 286 -0.04 37.31 -34.44
CA ARG A 286 -0.71 37.37 -35.76
C ARG A 286 -0.71 36.02 -36.49
N ASP A 287 0.37 35.25 -36.38
CA ASP A 287 0.47 33.92 -36.99
C ASP A 287 -0.44 32.88 -36.30
N ILE A 288 -0.73 33.07 -35.00
CA ILE A 288 -1.70 32.24 -34.26
C ILE A 288 -3.14 32.66 -34.57
N GLU A 289 -3.42 33.97 -34.63
CA GLU A 289 -4.75 34.52 -34.97
C GLU A 289 -5.15 34.20 -36.41
N SER A 290 -4.19 34.13 -37.34
CA SER A 290 -4.41 33.66 -38.72
C SER A 290 -4.49 32.13 -38.86
N GLY A 291 -4.34 31.38 -37.77
CA GLY A 291 -4.46 29.92 -37.76
C GLY A 291 -3.25 29.16 -38.33
N ALA A 292 -2.18 29.87 -38.70
CA ALA A 292 -0.97 29.28 -39.29
C ALA A 292 -0.18 28.43 -38.27
N ILE A 293 -0.33 28.69 -36.96
CA ILE A 293 0.39 27.98 -35.90
C ILE A 293 -0.56 27.60 -34.76
N LYS A 294 -0.53 26.32 -34.35
CA LYS A 294 -1.21 25.89 -33.13
C LYS A 294 -0.48 26.44 -31.89
N PRO A 295 -1.17 27.06 -30.90
CA PRO A 295 -0.57 27.70 -29.72
C PRO A 295 -0.05 26.68 -28.70
N THR A 296 0.86 25.83 -29.15
CA THR A 296 1.49 24.75 -28.41
C THR A 296 3.00 24.94 -28.44
N VAL A 297 3.70 24.48 -27.39
CA VAL A 297 5.16 24.62 -27.29
C VAL A 297 5.86 23.96 -28.48
N ALA A 298 5.33 22.83 -28.97
CA ALA A 298 5.84 22.14 -30.15
C ALA A 298 5.66 22.96 -31.44
N GLY A 299 4.50 23.58 -31.64
CA GLY A 299 4.23 24.44 -32.81
C GLY A 299 5.11 25.68 -32.85
N ILE A 300 5.27 26.36 -31.72
CA ILE A 300 6.13 27.55 -31.59
C ILE A 300 7.61 27.18 -31.84
N ARG A 301 8.05 26.02 -31.35
CA ARG A 301 9.42 25.52 -31.56
C ARG A 301 9.71 25.26 -33.03
N GLN A 302 8.77 24.64 -33.73
CA GLN A 302 8.92 24.28 -35.14
C GLN A 302 8.90 25.51 -36.05
N HIS A 303 8.09 26.52 -35.73
CA HIS A 303 8.00 27.76 -36.52
C HIS A 303 9.20 28.69 -36.35
N LEU A 304 9.74 28.81 -35.13
CA LEU A 304 10.82 29.75 -34.82
C LEU A 304 12.22 29.09 -34.73
N GLY A 305 12.32 27.77 -34.90
CA GLY A 305 13.58 27.02 -34.79
C GLY A 305 14.28 27.17 -33.44
N CYS A 306 13.53 27.41 -32.36
CA CYS A 306 14.08 27.79 -31.06
C CYS A 306 14.20 26.62 -30.07
N SER A 307 14.88 26.81 -28.94
CA SER A 307 14.98 25.79 -27.89
C SER A 307 13.66 25.63 -27.12
N GLN A 308 13.42 24.45 -26.53
CA GLN A 308 12.19 24.17 -25.77
C GLN A 308 11.96 25.16 -24.61
N ALA A 309 13.03 25.55 -23.92
CA ALA A 309 12.96 26.53 -22.83
C ALA A 309 12.45 27.89 -23.34
N LYS A 310 12.99 28.37 -24.48
CA LYS A 310 12.58 29.63 -25.11
C LYS A 310 11.13 29.57 -25.62
N ALA A 311 10.72 28.46 -26.25
CA ALA A 311 9.33 28.27 -26.68
C ALA A 311 8.34 28.25 -25.51
N SER A 312 8.72 27.67 -24.37
CA SER A 312 7.87 27.65 -23.17
C SER A 312 7.75 29.01 -22.49
N ALA A 313 8.80 29.84 -22.53
CA ALA A 313 8.79 31.20 -22.01
C ALA A 313 7.92 32.12 -22.90
N LEU A 314 8.05 32.01 -24.23
CA LEU A 314 7.23 32.75 -25.18
C LEU A 314 5.74 32.41 -25.06
N ARG A 315 5.40 31.13 -24.85
CA ARG A 315 4.00 30.72 -24.62
C ARG A 315 3.41 31.35 -23.35
N ARG A 316 4.20 31.48 -22.28
CA ARG A 316 3.74 32.12 -21.02
C ARG A 316 3.52 33.61 -21.21
N GLN A 317 4.47 34.29 -21.86
CA GLN A 317 4.32 35.72 -22.19
C GLN A 317 3.10 35.99 -23.09
N LEU A 318 2.77 35.09 -24.02
CA LEU A 318 1.56 35.21 -24.84
C LEU A 318 0.28 35.05 -24.01
N ALA A 319 0.29 34.14 -23.02
CA ALA A 319 -0.85 33.93 -22.13
C ALA A 319 -1.05 35.13 -21.18
N ASP A 320 0.03 35.72 -20.69
CA ASP A 320 -0.02 36.89 -19.81
C ASP A 320 -0.51 38.17 -20.54
N LEU A 321 -0.32 38.25 -21.87
CA LEU A 321 -0.80 39.36 -22.72
C LEU A 321 -2.22 39.17 -23.27
N THR A 322 -2.83 38.01 -23.08
CA THR A 322 -4.19 37.68 -23.55
C THR A 322 -5.19 37.43 -22.42
N ALA A 323 -4.74 37.51 -21.16
CA ALA A 323 -5.56 37.57 -19.95
C ALA A 323 -5.99 39.01 -19.64
#